data_AF-A0A7H4MB49-F1
#
_entry.id   AF-A0A7H4MB49-F1
#
_cell.length_a   1.000
_cell.length_b   1.000
_cell.length_c   1.000
_cell.angle_alpha   90.00
_cell.angle_beta   90.00
_cell.angle_gamma   90.00
#
_symmetry.space_group_name_H-M   'P 1'
#
loop_
_entity.id
_entity.type
_entity.pdbx_description
1 polymer ?
#
loop_
_entity_poly.entity_id
_entity_poly.type
_entity_poly.pdbx_seq_one_letter_code
_entity_poly.pdbx_strand_id
1 'polypeptide(L)' 'MMGTLQALEAIKLLSGMTTPRNTLRLFDARTSNWRNLALQRSRNCPVCGGRHADLV' A
#
# COMPACT_ATOMS: atom_id res chain seq x y z
N MET A 1 6.82 11.30 -10.50
CA MET A 1 6.19 11.39 -9.16
C MET A 1 5.95 10.04 -8.50
N MET A 2 5.43 9.02 -9.20
CA MET A 2 5.16 7.72 -8.55
C MET A 2 6.43 7.02 -8.06
N GLY A 3 7.48 6.96 -8.88
CA GLY A 3 8.74 6.30 -8.51
C GLY A 3 9.45 6.92 -7.30
N THR A 4 9.43 8.24 -7.16
CA THR A 4 10.03 8.92 -6.00
C THR A 4 9.26 8.63 -4.71
N LEU A 5 7.93 8.50 -4.78
CA LEU A 5 7.13 8.08 -3.63
C LEU A 5 7.38 6.61 -3.27
N GLN A 6 7.55 5.73 -4.25
CA GLN A 6 7.92 4.33 -4.01
C GLN A 6 9.30 4.24 -3.34
N ALA A 7 10.29 5.00 -3.82
CA ALA A 7 11.62 5.06 -3.21
C ALA A 7 11.56 5.55 -1.76
N LEU A 8 10.75 6.58 -1.48
CA LEU A 8 10.56 7.09 -0.12
C LEU A 8 9.91 6.05 0.80
N GLU A 9 8.88 5.33 0.34
CA GLU A 9 8.28 4.25 1.15
C GLU A 9 9.27 3.11 1.41
N ALA A 10 10.10 2.75 0.42
CA ALA A 10 11.15 1.74 0.59
C ALA A 10 12.16 2.18 1.66
N ILE A 11 12.63 3.44 1.61
CA ILE A 11 13.55 3.98 2.62
C ILE A 11 12.91 3.93 4.01
N LYS A 12 11.67 4.41 4.17
CA LYS A 12 10.97 4.38 5.46
C LYS A 12 10.80 2.96 6.01
N LEU A 13 10.51 2.00 5.13
CA LEU A 13 10.38 0.60 5.52
C LEU A 13 11.73 0.03 6.00
N LEU A 14 12.81 0.30 5.26
CA LEU A 14 14.15 -0.18 5.59
C LEU A 14 14.74 0.48 6.83
N SER A 15 14.39 1.74 7.11
CA SER A 15 14.83 2.47 8.30
C SER A 15 14.00 2.17 9.56
N GLY A 16 13.01 1.26 9.47
CA GLY A 16 12.15 0.90 10.61
C GLY A 16 11.15 1.98 11.00
N MET A 17 10.90 2.97 10.13
CA MET A 17 9.90 4.00 10.38
C MET A 17 8.49 3.44 10.23
N THR A 18 7.55 3.97 11.03
CA THR A 18 6.14 3.61 10.90
C THR A 18 5.58 4.13 9.58
N THR A 19 4.99 3.24 8.79
CA THR A 19 4.35 3.58 7.51
C THR A 19 2.91 3.07 7.48
N PRO A 20 1.97 3.81 6.84
CA PRO A 20 0.61 3.34 6.65
C PRO A 20 0.62 2.05 5.82
N ARG A 21 0.12 0.96 6.42
CA ARG A 21 -0.07 -0.32 5.72
C ARG A 21 -1.50 -0.40 5.16
N ASN A 22 -1.73 -1.34 4.26
CA ASN A 22 -3.06 -1.66 3.72
C ASN A 22 -3.82 -0.43 3.22
N THR A 23 -3.11 0.52 2.60
CA THR A 23 -3.71 1.75 2.07
C THR A 23 -3.31 1.92 0.61
N LEU A 24 -4.30 2.05 -0.28
CA LEU A 24 -4.09 2.44 -1.68
C LEU A 24 -4.16 3.96 -1.78
N ARG A 25 -3.09 4.59 -2.28
CA ARG A 25 -3.05 6.03 -2.53
C ARG A 25 -3.24 6.28 -4.02
N LEU A 26 -4.30 7.02 -4.36
CA LEU A 26 -4.60 7.45 -5.72
C LEU A 26 -4.25 8.92 -5.87
N PHE A 27 -3.57 9.24 -6.97
CA PHE A 27 -3.27 10.62 -7.35
C PHE A 27 -4.06 10.99 -8.60
N ASP A 28 -4.92 12.00 -8.49
CA ASP A 28 -5.58 12.62 -9.64
C ASP A 28 -4.75 13.82 -10.10
N ALA A 29 -4.09 13.69 -11.26
CA ALA A 29 -3.22 14.72 -11.80
C ALA A 29 -3.99 15.93 -12.36
N ARG A 30 -5.27 15.79 -12.71
CA ARG A 30 -6.07 16.90 -13.25
C ARG A 30 -6.49 17.86 -12.16
N THR A 31 -6.85 17.34 -10.98
CA THR A 31 -7.23 18.15 -9.83
C THR A 31 -6.11 18.31 -8.81
N SER A 32 -4.95 17.69 -9.05
CA SER A 32 -3.82 17.62 -8.13
C SER A 32 -4.18 17.11 -6.73
N ASN A 33 -5.10 16.14 -6.65
CA ASN A 33 -5.63 15.64 -5.39
C ASN A 33 -5.17 14.23 -5.07
N TRP A 34 -5.09 13.94 -3.77
CA TRP A 34 -4.80 12.62 -3.22
C TRP A 34 -6.03 12.02 -2.58
N ARG A 35 -6.22 10.71 -2.80
CA ARG A 35 -7.26 9.93 -2.14
C ARG A 35 -6.65 8.67 -1.55
N ASN A 36 -7.00 8.38 -0.30
CA ASN A 36 -6.57 7.18 0.40
C ASN A 36 -7.75 6.24 0.52
N LEU A 37 -7.56 4.99 0.10
CA LEU A 37 -8.55 3.92 0.23
C LEU A 37 -7.97 2.83 1.11
N ALA A 38 -8.76 2.37 2.09
CA ALA A 38 -8.39 1.21 2.89
C ALA A 38 -8.46 -0.05 2.01
N LEU A 39 -7.33 -0.75 1.85
CA LEU A 39 -7.26 -2.04 1.18
C LEU A 39 -7.70 -3.13 2.15
N GLN A 40 -8.58 -4.01 1.68
CA GLN A 40 -9.03 -5.20 2.40
C GLN A 40 -8.62 -6.43 1.60
N ARG A 41 -8.07 -7.44 2.29
CA ARG A 41 -7.76 -8.72 1.65
C ARG A 41 -9.08 -9.41 1.25
N SER A 42 -9.13 -9.94 0.03
CA SER A 42 -10.27 -10.77 -0.40
C SER A 42 -10.15 -12.17 0.21
N ARG A 43 -11.23 -12.65 0.85
CA ARG A 43 -11.29 -14.00 1.46
C ARG A 43 -11.06 -15.12 0.43
N ASN A 44 -11.48 -14.90 -0.82
CA ASN A 44 -11.38 -15.90 -1.87
C ASN A 44 -10.11 -15.69 -2.74
N CYS A 45 -9.14 -14.89 -2.28
CA CYS A 45 -7.91 -14.68 -3.03
C CYS A 45 -7.07 -15.96 -3.05
N PRO A 46 -6.70 -16.51 -4.22
CA PRO A 46 -5.92 -17.74 -4.31
C PRO A 46 -4.49 -17.59 -3.77
N VAL A 47 -4.00 -16.35 -3.61
CA VAL A 47 -2.66 -16.05 -3.11
C VAL A 47 -2.66 -15.77 -1.60
N CYS A 48 -3.47 -14.81 -1.16
CA CYS A 48 -3.41 -14.32 0.23
C CYS A 48 -4.73 -14.49 1.02
N GLY A 49 -5.69 -15.27 0.50
CA GLY A 49 -7.00 -15.51 1.13
C GLY A 49 -7.14 -16.86 1.84
N GLY A 50 -6.18 -17.78 1.68
CA GLY A 50 -6.22 -19.14 2.24
C GLY A 50 -5.02 -19.48 3.13
N ARG A 51 -4.54 -20.73 3.07
CA ARG A 51 -3.39 -21.23 3.86
C ARG A 51 -2.07 -20.45 3.69
N HIS A 52 -1.95 -19.65 2.63
CA HIS A 52 -0.79 -18.79 2.33
C HIS A 52 -0.96 -17.34 2.80
N ALA A 53 -2.06 -17.03 3.50
CA ALA A 53 -2.24 -15.73 4.12
C ALA A 53 -1.28 -15.61 5.31
N ASP A 54 -0.12 -15.00 5.12
CA ASP A 54 0.76 -14.66 6.24
C ASP A 54 -0.03 -13.82 7.26
N LEU A 55 -0.05 -14.31 8.50
CA LEU A 55 -0.50 -13.62 9.71
C LEU A 55 0.58 -12.60 10.08
N VAL A 56 0.62 -11.48 9.35
CA VAL A 56 1.41 -10.30 9.73
C VAL A 56 0.49 -9.31 10.42
#